data_AF-A0A0G4NJ17-F1
#
_entry.id   AF-A0A0G4NJ17-F1
#
_cell.length_a   1.000
_cell.length_b   1.000
_cell.length_c   1.000
_cell.angle_alpha   90.00
_cell.angle_beta   90.00
_cell.angle_gamma   90.00
#
_symmetry.space_group_name_H-M   'P 1'
#
loop_
_entity.id
_entity.type
_entity.pdbx_description
1 polymer ?
#
loop_
_entity_poly.entity_id
_entity_poly.type
_entity_poly.pdbx_seq_one_letter_code
_entity_poly.pdbx_strand_id
1 'polypeptide(L)'
;MPQNAAMIAAYYNISYITMQTFLLSLSARTKLKGILEIITSATEFETIQIRRHEDGILRRIYDRVPVKMSQPAYDSPHFKAFVLLQAHFSRMQLPIDLSKDQEI
;
A
#
# COMPACT_ATOMS: atom_id res chain seq x y z
N MET A 1 14.66 8.95 -20.30
CA MET A 1 13.36 9.31 -20.93
C MET A 1 12.30 9.53 -19.85
N PRO A 2 12.26 10.72 -19.20
CA PRO A 2 11.18 11.10 -18.29
C PRO A 2 9.79 11.12 -18.95
N GLN A 3 9.73 11.14 -20.28
CA GLN A 3 8.49 11.25 -21.07
C GLN A 3 7.58 10.01 -20.98
N ASN A 4 8.14 8.79 -20.96
CA ASN A 4 7.32 7.57 -20.86
C ASN A 4 6.65 7.45 -19.49
N ALA A 5 7.36 7.80 -18.43
CA ALA A 5 6.82 7.75 -17.07
C ALA A 5 5.71 8.79 -16.87
N ALA A 6 5.90 10.01 -17.39
CA ALA A 6 4.86 11.04 -17.38
C ALA A 6 3.62 10.62 -18.18
N MET A 7 3.79 9.95 -19.34
CA MET A 7 2.67 9.42 -20.11
C MET A 7 1.90 8.33 -19.34
N ILE A 8 2.60 7.38 -18.71
CA ILE A 8 1.97 6.33 -17.89
C ILE A 8 1.21 6.97 -16.72
N ALA A 9 1.83 7.91 -16.01
CA ALA A 9 1.22 8.61 -14.89
C ALA A 9 -0.06 9.35 -15.31
N ALA A 10 0.00 10.12 -16.41
CA ALA A 10 -1.16 10.82 -16.95
C ALA A 10 -2.28 9.86 -17.41
N TYR A 11 -1.92 8.74 -18.04
CA TYR A 11 -2.89 7.76 -18.53
C TYR A 11 -3.65 7.06 -17.39
N TYR A 12 -2.95 6.72 -16.30
CA TYR A 12 -3.54 6.03 -15.14
C TYR A 12 -3.96 6.97 -14.01
N ASN A 13 -3.88 8.29 -14.22
CA ASN A 13 -4.14 9.30 -13.20
C ASN A 13 -3.34 9.08 -11.89
N ILE A 14 -2.07 8.70 -12.05
CA ILE A 14 -1.11 8.50 -10.96
C ILE A 14 -0.34 9.81 -10.75
N SER A 15 -0.16 10.19 -9.49
CA SER A 15 0.63 11.33 -9.05
C SER A 15 2.07 11.25 -9.57
N TYR A 16 2.61 12.41 -9.97
CA TYR A 16 4.02 12.53 -10.32
C TYR A 16 4.94 12.04 -9.20
N ILE A 17 4.57 12.28 -7.93
CA ILE A 17 5.35 11.86 -6.76
C ILE A 17 5.38 10.33 -6.66
N THR A 18 4.22 9.68 -6.79
CA THR A 18 4.12 8.21 -6.81
C THR A 18 4.97 7.61 -7.93
N MET A 19 4.85 8.17 -9.14
CA MET A 19 5.62 7.68 -10.27
C MET A 19 7.13 7.86 -10.07
N GLN A 20 7.56 8.98 -9.48
CA GLN A 20 8.95 9.21 -9.10
C GLN A 20 9.44 8.17 -8.07
N THR A 21 8.66 7.92 -7.01
CA THR A 21 8.97 6.89 -6.00
C THR A 21 9.11 5.51 -6.64
N PHE A 22 8.23 5.16 -7.57
CA PHE A 22 8.27 3.88 -8.27
C PHE A 22 9.53 3.75 -9.14
N LEU A 23 9.87 4.79 -9.91
CA LEU A 23 11.07 4.78 -10.76
C LEU A 23 12.37 4.67 -9.96
N LEU A 24 12.43 5.26 -8.76
CA LEU A 24 13.62 5.21 -7.90
C LEU A 24 13.74 3.88 -7.15
N SER A 25 12.62 3.17 -6.93
CA SER A 25 12.58 1.98 -6.05
C SER A 25 12.45 0.66 -6.81
N LEU A 26 11.84 0.67 -8.00
CA LEU A 26 11.67 -0.53 -8.81
C LEU A 26 12.94 -0.85 -9.60
N SER A 27 13.31 -2.11 -9.61
CA SER A 27 14.40 -2.66 -10.42
C SER A 27 14.03 -4.03 -10.94
N ALA A 28 14.81 -4.55 -11.90
CA ALA A 28 14.64 -5.91 -12.41
C ALA A 28 14.81 -7.00 -11.32
N ARG A 29 15.32 -6.66 -10.13
CA ARG A 29 15.55 -7.59 -9.02
C ARG A 29 14.48 -7.49 -7.91
N THR A 30 13.55 -6.55 -8.03
CA THR A 30 12.52 -6.32 -7.00
C THR A 30 11.61 -7.55 -6.91
N LYS A 31 11.54 -8.15 -5.72
CA LYS A 31 10.69 -9.32 -5.42
C LYS A 31 9.34 -8.89 -4.83
N LEU A 32 8.42 -9.85 -4.67
CA LEU A 32 7.06 -9.61 -4.15
C LEU A 32 7.00 -8.68 -2.94
N LYS A 33 7.83 -8.89 -1.91
CA LYS A 33 7.89 -8.00 -0.74
C LYS A 33 8.14 -6.55 -1.13
N GLY A 34 9.18 -6.32 -1.95
CA GLY A 34 9.53 -4.98 -2.39
C GLY A 34 8.45 -4.37 -3.28
N ILE A 35 7.79 -5.16 -4.12
CA ILE A 35 6.65 -4.70 -4.94
C ILE A 35 5.52 -4.21 -4.03
N LEU A 36 5.16 -4.98 -3.00
CA LEU A 36 4.11 -4.58 -2.06
C LEU A 36 4.48 -3.29 -1.31
N GLU A 37 5.69 -3.22 -0.74
CA GLU A 37 6.15 -2.01 -0.03
C GLU A 37 6.17 -0.78 -0.94
N ILE A 38 6.64 -0.92 -2.18
CA ILE A 38 6.69 0.17 -3.16
C ILE A 38 5.28 0.62 -3.55
N ILE A 39 4.40 -0.31 -3.93
CA ILE A 39 3.03 0.05 -4.34
C ILE A 39 2.31 0.76 -3.20
N THR A 40 2.39 0.23 -1.97
CA THR A 40 1.67 0.83 -0.83
C THR A 40 2.28 2.14 -0.33
N SER A 41 3.48 2.52 -0.81
CA SER A 41 4.08 3.84 -0.56
C SER A 41 3.56 4.94 -1.48
N ALA A 42 2.65 4.61 -2.40
CA ALA A 42 2.02 5.57 -3.31
C ALA A 42 1.28 6.67 -2.54
N THR A 43 1.42 7.92 -3.01
CA THR A 43 0.78 9.10 -2.40
C THR A 43 -0.74 9.06 -2.45
N GLU A 44 -1.31 8.31 -3.39
CA GLU A 44 -2.76 8.08 -3.50
C GLU A 44 -3.33 7.45 -2.22
N PHE A 45 -2.53 6.64 -1.53
CA PHE A 45 -2.95 6.01 -0.27
C PHE A 45 -2.92 6.96 0.93
N GLU A 46 -2.32 8.14 0.84
CA GLU A 46 -2.34 9.13 1.94
C GLU A 46 -3.77 9.57 2.30
N THR A 47 -4.72 9.39 1.38
CA THR A 47 -6.14 9.68 1.59
C THR A 47 -6.86 8.65 2.48
N ILE A 48 -6.26 7.47 2.71
CA ILE A 48 -6.83 6.45 3.60
C ILE A 48 -6.89 7.00 5.03
N GLN A 49 -8.09 6.97 5.61
CA GLN A 49 -8.28 7.39 7.01
C GLN A 49 -7.60 6.43 7.99
N ILE A 50 -6.82 6.99 8.90
CA ILE A 50 -6.29 6.29 10.07
C ILE A 50 -7.18 6.57 11.27
N ARG A 51 -7.73 5.51 11.87
CA ARG A 51 -8.58 5.61 13.07
C ARG A 51 -7.89 4.91 14.24
N ARG A 52 -7.71 5.62 15.36
CA ARG A 52 -6.98 5.11 16.56
C ARG A 52 -7.49 3.79 17.12
N HIS A 53 -8.77 3.48 16.92
CA HIS A 53 -9.37 2.24 17.41
C HIS A 53 -9.03 1.02 16.53
N GLU A 54 -8.43 1.22 15.36
CA GLU A 54 -8.08 0.16 14.42
C GLU A 54 -6.67 -0.41 14.65
N ASP A 55 -5.80 0.27 15.41
CA ASP A 55 -4.40 -0.10 15.61
C ASP A 55 -4.24 -1.57 16.04
N GLY A 56 -5.06 -2.00 17.01
CA GLY A 56 -5.01 -3.36 17.55
C GLY A 56 -5.42 -4.42 16.53
N ILE A 57 -6.43 -4.14 15.70
CA ILE A 57 -6.88 -5.09 14.69
C ILE A 57 -5.95 -5.10 13.47
N LEU A 58 -5.44 -3.95 13.04
CA LEU A 58 -4.45 -3.88 11.96
C LEU A 58 -3.18 -4.65 12.31
N ARG A 59 -2.69 -4.56 13.55
CA ARG A 59 -1.56 -5.38 14.02
C ARG A 59 -1.88 -6.87 14.01
N ARG A 60 -3.06 -7.28 14.48
CA ARG A 60 -3.48 -8.70 14.45
C ARG A 60 -3.60 -9.26 13.03
N ILE A 61 -4.09 -8.47 12.09
CA ILE A 61 -4.14 -8.86 10.67
C ILE A 61 -2.71 -8.91 10.12
N TYR A 62 -1.90 -7.89 10.39
CA TYR A 62 -0.51 -7.83 9.99
C TYR A 62 0.28 -9.05 10.48
N ASP A 63 0.05 -9.54 11.69
CA ASP A 63 0.72 -10.73 12.21
C ASP A 63 0.37 -12.01 11.44
N ARG A 64 -0.82 -12.08 10.83
CA ARG A 64 -1.33 -13.25 10.09
C ARG A 64 -1.00 -13.24 8.60
N VAL A 65 -0.67 -12.10 8.00
CA VAL A 65 -0.31 -12.02 6.57
C VAL A 65 1.13 -12.51 6.31
N PRO A 66 1.41 -13.11 5.14
CA PRO A 66 2.69 -13.79 4.88
C PRO A 66 3.88 -12.84 4.69
N VAL A 67 3.66 -11.63 4.16
CA VAL A 67 4.73 -10.67 3.90
C VAL A 67 4.78 -9.64 5.02
N LYS A 68 5.97 -9.44 5.59
CA LYS A 68 6.23 -8.41 6.60
C LYS A 68 7.01 -7.24 6.00
N MET A 69 6.62 -6.02 6.39
CA MET A 69 7.38 -4.82 6.08
C MET A 69 8.75 -4.87 6.77
N SER A 70 9.74 -4.25 6.14
CA SER A 70 11.08 -4.07 6.69
C SER A 70 11.07 -3.14 7.90
N GLN A 71 10.27 -2.07 7.82
CA GLN A 71 10.11 -1.07 8.88
C GLN A 71 8.62 -0.65 8.96
N PRO A 72 7.80 -1.34 9.75
CA PRO A 72 6.38 -1.02 9.85
C PRO A 72 6.15 0.28 10.63
N ALA A 73 5.53 1.26 9.99
CA ALA A 73 5.00 2.48 10.62
C ALA A 73 3.50 2.30 10.88
N TYR A 74 3.16 1.75 12.06
CA TYR A 74 1.80 1.26 12.39
C TYR A 74 0.69 2.32 12.33
N ASP A 75 1.06 3.59 12.42
CA ASP A 75 0.18 4.77 12.40
C ASP A 75 0.07 5.42 11.01
N SER A 76 0.68 4.83 9.98
CA SER A 76 0.69 5.38 8.63
C SER A 76 -0.41 4.81 7.71
N PRO A 77 -0.95 5.62 6.80
CA PRO A 77 -1.86 5.15 5.74
C PRO A 77 -1.23 4.05 4.87
N HIS A 78 0.07 4.15 4.60
CA HIS A 78 0.82 3.15 3.82
C HIS A 78 0.86 1.78 4.51
N PHE A 79 1.02 1.74 5.84
CA PHE A 79 0.94 0.50 6.60
C PHE A 79 -0.47 -0.10 6.53
N LYS A 80 -1.51 0.73 6.69
CA LYS A 80 -2.90 0.28 6.54
C LYS A 80 -3.16 -0.29 5.14
N ALA A 81 -2.73 0.41 4.09
CA ALA A 81 -2.82 -0.08 2.70
C ALA A 81 -2.11 -1.44 2.53
N PHE A 82 -0.89 -1.58 3.07
CA PHE A 82 -0.11 -2.83 2.99
C PHE A 82 -0.84 -4.00 3.66
N VAL A 83 -1.45 -3.77 4.81
CA VAL A 83 -2.24 -4.77 5.53
C VAL A 83 -3.51 -5.15 4.76
N LEU A 84 -4.29 -4.15 4.30
CA LEU A 84 -5.55 -4.38 3.58
C LEU A 84 -5.32 -5.09 2.25
N LEU A 85 -4.26 -4.75 1.52
CA LEU A 85 -3.90 -5.41 0.26
C LEU A 85 -3.58 -6.90 0.47
N GLN A 86 -2.83 -7.24 1.51
CA GLN A 86 -2.56 -8.66 1.81
C GLN A 86 -3.79 -9.40 2.37
N ALA A 87 -4.62 -8.71 3.15
CA ALA A 87 -5.91 -9.25 3.59
C ALA A 87 -6.82 -9.57 2.39
N HIS A 88 -6.81 -8.72 1.35
CA HIS A 88 -7.48 -8.96 0.07
C HIS A 88 -7.04 -10.27 -0.58
N PHE A 89 -5.73 -10.42 -0.81
CA PHE A 89 -5.17 -11.61 -1.45
C PHE A 89 -5.45 -12.88 -0.65
N SER A 90 -5.51 -12.76 0.67
CA SER A 90 -5.79 -13.85 1.60
C SER A 90 -7.29 -14.10 1.82
N ARG A 91 -8.18 -13.29 1.20
CA ARG A 91 -9.64 -13.34 1.38
C ARG A 91 -10.06 -13.33 2.86
N MET A 92 -9.37 -12.54 3.68
CA MET A 92 -9.68 -12.45 5.11
C MET A 92 -11.01 -11.73 5.32
N GLN A 93 -11.79 -12.17 6.31
CA GLN A 93 -12.96 -11.41 6.75
C GLN A 93 -12.50 -10.21 7.59
N LEU A 94 -12.90 -9.01 7.17
CA LEU A 94 -12.58 -7.76 7.83
C LEU A 94 -13.83 -7.17 8.51
N PRO A 95 -13.66 -6.39 9.59
CA PRO A 95 -14.71 -5.49 10.08
C PRO A 95 -15.20 -4.56 8.97
N ILE A 96 -16.46 -4.12 9.07
CA ILE A 96 -17.11 -3.32 8.03
C ILE A 96 -16.35 -2.05 7.66
N ASP A 97 -15.73 -1.38 8.64
CA ASP A 97 -14.99 -0.14 8.40
C ASP A 97 -13.73 -0.40 7.56
N LEU A 98 -12.97 -1.46 7.89
CA LEU A 98 -11.78 -1.86 7.14
C LEU A 98 -12.13 -2.46 5.77
N SER A 99 -13.26 -3.16 5.64
CA SER A 99 -13.76 -3.64 4.34
C SER A 99 -14.12 -2.47 3.42
N LYS A 100 -14.73 -1.41 3.96
CA LYS A 100 -15.02 -0.19 3.18
C LYS A 100 -13.75 0.50 2.74
N ASP A 101 -12.76 0.64 3.61
CA ASP A 101 -11.48 1.25 3.25
C ASP A 101 -10.73 0.48 2.16
N GLN A 102 -11.05 -0.81 1.96
CA GLN A 102 -10.47 -1.67 0.93
C GLN A 102 -11.17 -1.53 -0.44
N GLU A 103 -12.38 -0.98 -0.49
CA GLU A 103 -13.17 -0.77 -1.71
C GLU A 103 -12.90 0.58 -2.40
N ILE A 104 -12.21 1.49 -1.70
CA ILE A 104 -11.82 2.83 -2.18
C ILE A 104 -10.60 2.72 -3.09
#